data_AF-A0A401H2R7-F1
#
_entry.id   AF-A0A401H2R7-F1
#
_cell.length_a   1.000
_cell.length_b   1.000
_cell.length_c   1.000
_cell.angle_alpha   90.00
_cell.angle_beta   90.00
_cell.angle_gamma   90.00
#
_symmetry.space_group_name_H-M   'P 1'
#
loop_
_entity.id
_entity.type
_entity.pdbx_description
1 polymer ?
#
loop_
_entity_poly.entity_id
_entity_poly.type
_entity_poly.pdbx_seq_one_letter_code
_entity_poly.pdbx_strand_id
1 'polypeptide(L)'
;MTLITPTLRSISLHVHDPNSIGGNLPTDLEQVAASLLLPISANTPSLRQLAVYGVRDPSWLTPVTAWNALQILELGTDHLNTPLLDYLCASGSLVDLTVGIYSLPENIASYRGFENLQKLTLYGKSKTIIQFSPSVTSSRLRYLTLMVGDFKDPESFEDCAPLLSLLSSRYPSLRNFELCLLKAVVTNSTTSACSIFEPLTSMCMLETICVYISRAYDMADGDFATLPAFWPALKEFVFLVTNGANPLSVQPRTLV
;
A
#
# COMPACT_ATOMS: atom_id res chain seq x y z
N MET A 1 -14.35 -18.21 23.79
CA MET A 1 -14.99 -16.94 24.20
C MET A 1 -15.21 -16.13 22.94
N THR A 2 -16.43 -16.11 22.41
CA THR A 2 -16.74 -15.52 21.10
C THR A 2 -17.33 -14.13 21.31
N LEU A 3 -16.53 -13.08 21.08
CA LEU A 3 -16.97 -11.69 21.05
C LEU A 3 -17.78 -11.45 19.78
N ILE A 4 -19.04 -11.87 19.79
CA ILE A 4 -19.99 -11.66 18.69
C ILE A 4 -21.03 -10.65 19.17
N THR A 5 -20.93 -9.41 18.68
CA THR A 5 -21.91 -8.36 18.94
C THR A 5 -22.27 -7.66 17.64
N PRO A 6 -23.56 -7.42 17.36
CA PRO A 6 -24.00 -6.77 16.12
C PRO A 6 -23.50 -5.31 15.98
N THR A 7 -22.96 -4.77 17.08
CA THR A 7 -22.39 -3.41 17.15
C THR A 7 -20.88 -3.36 16.89
N LEU A 8 -20.23 -4.51 16.66
CA LEU A 8 -18.80 -4.58 16.40
C LEU A 8 -18.47 -3.85 15.09
N ARG A 9 -17.58 -2.85 15.16
CA ARG A 9 -17.21 -2.01 14.01
C ARG A 9 -15.80 -2.22 13.50
N SER A 10 -14.91 -2.73 14.33
CA SER A 10 -13.49 -2.88 14.01
C SER A 10 -12.96 -4.18 14.58
N ILE A 11 -12.15 -4.87 13.78
CA ILE A 11 -11.44 -6.08 14.15
C ILE A 11 -10.02 -5.95 13.64
N SER A 12 -9.05 -6.25 14.50
CA SER A 12 -7.67 -6.50 14.08
C SER A 12 -7.26 -7.91 14.47
N LEU A 13 -6.76 -8.67 13.50
CA LEU A 13 -6.23 -10.01 13.67
C LEU A 13 -4.74 -9.98 13.36
N HIS A 14 -3.92 -10.21 14.38
CA HIS A 14 -2.48 -10.35 14.23
C HIS A 14 -2.12 -11.82 14.40
N VAL A 15 -1.85 -12.49 13.28
CA VAL A 15 -1.39 -13.88 13.28
C VAL A 15 0.14 -13.85 13.34
N HIS A 16 0.66 -13.94 14.56
CA HIS A 16 2.10 -13.91 14.81
C HIS A 16 2.56 -15.28 15.27
N ASP A 17 3.47 -15.92 14.53
CA ASP A 17 4.25 -17.03 15.07
C ASP A 17 5.61 -16.47 15.55
N PRO A 18 5.83 -16.39 16.88
CA PRO A 18 7.07 -15.87 17.45
C PRO A 18 8.31 -16.67 17.10
N ASN A 19 8.15 -17.89 16.57
CA ASN A 19 9.26 -18.73 16.14
C ASN A 19 9.55 -18.61 14.64
N SER A 20 8.69 -17.93 13.88
CA SER A 20 8.83 -17.75 12.43
C SER A 20 9.65 -16.49 12.10
N ILE A 21 10.96 -16.54 12.30
CA ILE A 21 11.85 -15.51 11.72
C ILE A 21 11.94 -15.78 10.21
N GLY A 22 11.04 -15.17 9.44
CA GLY A 22 11.10 -15.17 7.98
C GLY A 22 10.62 -16.45 7.28
N GLY A 23 9.83 -17.31 7.92
CA GLY A 23 9.37 -18.54 7.28
C GLY A 23 8.27 -19.30 8.01
N ASN A 24 7.25 -19.67 7.25
CA ASN A 24 6.28 -20.74 7.51
C ASN A 24 5.51 -20.74 8.85
N LEU A 25 4.37 -20.03 8.85
CA LEU A 25 3.27 -20.10 9.80
C LEU A 25 2.63 -21.48 9.65
N PRO A 26 2.31 -22.16 10.77
CA PRO A 26 1.51 -23.38 10.72
C PRO A 26 0.14 -23.09 10.10
N THR A 27 -0.27 -23.93 9.15
CA THR A 27 -1.61 -23.92 8.54
C THR A 27 -2.73 -23.87 9.59
N ASP A 28 -2.47 -24.40 10.79
CA ASP A 28 -3.39 -24.43 11.92
C ASP A 28 -3.81 -23.02 12.38
N LEU A 29 -2.93 -22.02 12.33
CA LEU A 29 -3.27 -20.65 12.76
C LEU A 29 -4.17 -19.93 11.75
N GLU A 30 -3.96 -20.15 10.45
CA GLU A 30 -4.84 -19.64 9.40
C GLU A 30 -6.22 -20.29 9.48
N GLN A 31 -6.29 -21.59 9.78
CA GLN A 31 -7.56 -22.29 10.03
C GLN A 31 -8.29 -21.74 11.26
N VAL A 32 -7.57 -21.45 12.35
CA VAL A 32 -8.16 -20.80 13.53
C VAL A 32 -8.71 -19.43 13.16
N ALA A 33 -7.95 -18.60 12.45
CA ALA A 33 -8.42 -17.29 12.01
C ALA A 33 -9.66 -17.38 11.11
N ALA A 34 -9.67 -18.32 10.15
CA ALA A 34 -10.83 -18.60 9.30
C ALA A 34 -12.07 -19.00 10.12
N SER A 35 -11.87 -19.90 11.10
CA SER A 35 -12.95 -20.39 11.98
C SER A 35 -13.52 -19.29 12.89
N LEU A 36 -12.72 -18.26 13.19
CA LEU A 36 -13.17 -17.09 13.94
C LEU A 36 -13.90 -16.09 13.05
N LEU A 37 -13.42 -15.86 11.82
CA LEU A 37 -14.02 -14.90 10.91
C LEU A 37 -15.41 -15.32 10.42
N LEU A 38 -15.63 -16.61 10.20
CA LEU A 38 -16.91 -17.11 9.69
C LEU A 38 -18.12 -16.75 10.60
N PRO A 39 -18.12 -17.05 11.92
CA PRO A 39 -19.24 -16.68 12.78
C PRO A 39 -19.30 -15.17 13.01
N ILE A 40 -18.17 -14.45 13.00
CA ILE A 40 -18.16 -13.00 13.10
C ILE A 40 -18.86 -12.40 11.88
N SER A 41 -18.52 -12.84 10.67
CA SER A 41 -19.08 -12.26 9.44
C SER A 41 -20.60 -12.42 9.37
N ALA A 42 -21.12 -13.55 9.83
CA ALA A 42 -22.56 -13.82 9.89
C ALA A 42 -23.32 -12.93 10.90
N ASN A 43 -22.65 -12.43 11.94
CA ASN A 43 -23.32 -11.76 13.07
C ASN A 43 -22.93 -10.28 13.25
N THR A 44 -22.01 -9.77 12.42
CA THR A 44 -21.49 -8.39 12.51
C THR A 44 -21.61 -7.65 11.18
N PRO A 45 -22.83 -7.48 10.63
CA PRO A 45 -23.03 -6.81 9.35
C PRO A 45 -22.62 -5.32 9.36
N SER A 46 -22.42 -4.74 10.56
CA SER A 46 -22.02 -3.35 10.75
C SER A 46 -20.51 -3.12 10.80
N LEU A 47 -19.70 -4.17 10.58
CA LEU A 47 -18.24 -4.06 10.57
C LEU A 47 -17.79 -3.07 9.49
N ARG A 48 -16.90 -2.14 9.88
CA ARG A 48 -16.38 -1.07 9.02
C ARG A 48 -14.88 -1.15 8.82
N GLN A 49 -14.17 -1.80 9.73
CA GLN A 49 -12.72 -1.88 9.69
C GLN A 49 -12.29 -3.32 9.95
N LEU A 50 -11.44 -3.82 9.06
CA LEU A 50 -10.78 -5.10 9.23
C LEU A 50 -9.29 -4.89 8.99
N ALA A 51 -8.48 -5.31 9.94
CA ALA A 51 -7.04 -5.44 9.76
C ALA A 51 -6.64 -6.89 9.99
N VAL A 52 -5.86 -7.45 9.08
CA VAL A 52 -5.36 -8.83 9.15
C VAL A 52 -3.89 -8.84 8.79
N TYR A 53 -3.05 -9.27 9.72
CA TYR A 53 -1.60 -9.26 9.58
C TYR A 53 -1.00 -10.63 9.83
N GLY A 54 0.10 -10.92 9.14
CA GLY A 54 0.83 -12.17 9.30
C GLY A 54 0.11 -13.34 8.64
N VAL A 55 -0.41 -13.14 7.44
CA VAL A 55 -1.14 -14.17 6.69
C VAL A 55 -0.46 -14.38 5.36
N ARG A 56 -0.31 -15.63 4.91
CA ARG A 56 0.28 -15.90 3.58
C ARG A 56 -0.76 -15.97 2.49
N ASP A 57 -1.79 -16.76 2.74
CA ASP A 57 -2.83 -17.03 1.75
C ASP A 57 -4.13 -16.35 2.19
N PRO A 58 -4.62 -15.35 1.46
CA PRO A 58 -5.90 -14.73 1.78
C PRO A 58 -7.12 -15.59 1.38
N SER A 59 -6.96 -16.84 0.93
CA SER A 59 -8.08 -17.72 0.50
C SER A 59 -9.16 -17.91 1.56
N TRP A 60 -8.79 -17.88 2.84
CA TRP A 60 -9.73 -17.99 3.94
C TRP A 60 -10.41 -16.67 4.32
N LEU A 61 -10.06 -15.54 3.68
CA LEU A 61 -10.73 -14.25 3.84
C LEU A 61 -12.01 -14.13 2.99
N THR A 62 -12.49 -15.22 2.40
CA THR A 62 -13.81 -15.25 1.74
C THR A 62 -14.97 -14.73 2.61
N PRO A 63 -15.00 -14.89 3.95
CA PRO A 63 -16.06 -14.30 4.77
C PRO A 63 -16.11 -12.77 4.75
N VAL A 64 -15.02 -12.09 4.37
CA VAL A 64 -14.97 -10.61 4.23
C VAL A 64 -16.02 -10.12 3.24
N THR A 65 -16.37 -10.95 2.26
CA THR A 65 -17.37 -10.62 1.24
C THR A 65 -18.78 -10.34 1.80
N ALA A 66 -19.06 -10.78 3.04
CA ALA A 66 -20.34 -10.52 3.70
C ALA A 66 -20.47 -9.09 4.26
N TRP A 67 -19.37 -8.35 4.41
CA TRP A 67 -19.36 -7.03 5.06
C TRP A 67 -19.56 -5.88 4.07
N ASN A 68 -20.80 -5.68 3.63
CA ASN A 68 -21.15 -4.58 2.72
C ASN A 68 -20.86 -3.19 3.29
N ALA A 69 -20.68 -3.05 4.61
CA ALA A 69 -20.35 -1.79 5.28
C ALA A 69 -18.84 -1.57 5.49
N LEU A 70 -17.98 -2.47 5.00
CA LEU A 70 -16.53 -2.40 5.20
C LEU A 70 -15.94 -1.18 4.48
N GLN A 71 -15.33 -0.29 5.26
CA GLN A 71 -14.75 0.98 4.80
C GLN A 71 -13.22 0.93 4.75
N ILE A 72 -12.59 0.24 5.69
CA ILE A 72 -11.14 0.13 5.83
C ILE A 72 -10.76 -1.34 5.83
N LEU A 73 -9.84 -1.70 4.95
CA LEU A 73 -9.28 -3.04 4.89
C LEU A 73 -7.76 -2.98 4.86
N GLU A 74 -7.12 -3.59 5.84
CA GLU A 74 -5.67 -3.73 5.92
C GLU A 74 -5.30 -5.21 5.87
N LEU A 75 -4.51 -5.60 4.86
CA LEU A 75 -4.08 -6.96 4.64
C LEU A 75 -2.55 -7.01 4.54
N GLY A 76 -1.92 -7.46 5.62
CA GLY A 76 -0.51 -7.83 5.66
C GLY A 76 -0.29 -9.23 5.06
N THR A 77 -0.65 -9.38 3.79
CA THR A 77 -0.44 -10.57 2.95
C THR A 77 0.44 -10.19 1.77
N ASP A 78 1.26 -11.12 1.30
CA ASP A 78 2.11 -10.91 0.13
C ASP A 78 1.36 -11.14 -1.20
N HIS A 79 0.21 -11.80 -1.13
CA HIS A 79 -0.57 -12.25 -2.27
C HIS A 79 -2.02 -11.79 -2.17
N LEU A 80 -2.61 -11.47 -3.32
CA LEU A 80 -4.05 -11.29 -3.50
C LEU A 80 -4.60 -12.40 -4.40
N ASN A 81 -5.64 -13.10 -3.94
CA ASN A 81 -6.33 -14.06 -4.77
C ASN A 81 -7.48 -13.40 -5.56
N THR A 82 -7.90 -14.07 -6.63
CA THR A 82 -8.96 -13.63 -7.54
C THR A 82 -10.29 -13.35 -6.82
N PRO A 83 -10.84 -14.25 -5.97
CA PRO A 83 -12.15 -14.01 -5.35
C PRO A 83 -12.19 -12.79 -4.41
N LEU A 84 -11.13 -12.59 -3.63
CA LEU A 84 -11.02 -11.41 -2.78
C LEU A 84 -10.94 -10.15 -3.64
N LEU A 85 -10.12 -10.16 -4.68
CA LEU A 85 -9.96 -9.04 -5.59
C LEU A 85 -11.28 -8.67 -6.30
N ASP A 86 -12.06 -9.66 -6.76
CA ASP A 86 -13.39 -9.46 -7.36
C ASP A 86 -14.31 -8.68 -6.39
N TYR A 87 -14.36 -9.12 -5.13
CA TYR A 87 -15.15 -8.46 -4.09
C TYR A 87 -14.66 -7.04 -3.80
N LEU A 88 -13.35 -6.85 -3.64
CA LEU A 88 -12.79 -5.54 -3.32
C LEU A 88 -13.01 -4.54 -4.45
N CYS A 89 -12.89 -4.98 -5.71
CA CYS A 89 -13.19 -4.14 -6.88
C CYS A 89 -14.66 -3.71 -6.90
N ALA A 90 -15.57 -4.61 -6.56
CA ALA A 90 -17.02 -4.37 -6.54
C ALA A 90 -17.50 -3.62 -5.28
N SER A 91 -16.66 -3.49 -4.25
CA SER A 91 -17.06 -2.89 -2.98
C SER A 91 -17.35 -1.40 -3.14
N GLY A 92 -18.61 -1.03 -2.97
CA GLY A 92 -19.06 0.37 -3.00
C GLY A 92 -18.76 1.15 -1.73
N SER A 93 -18.37 0.51 -0.64
CA SER A 93 -18.14 1.15 0.67
C SER A 93 -16.68 1.31 1.03
N LEU A 94 -15.76 0.59 0.36
CA LEU A 94 -14.34 0.63 0.64
C LEU A 94 -13.75 1.99 0.27
N VAL A 95 -13.15 2.65 1.26
CA VAL A 95 -12.52 3.98 1.12
C VAL A 95 -11.03 3.96 1.45
N ASP A 96 -10.56 2.96 2.18
CA ASP A 96 -9.17 2.81 2.60
C ASP A 96 -8.74 1.35 2.41
N LEU A 97 -7.69 1.14 1.62
CA LEU A 97 -7.14 -0.17 1.33
C LEU A 97 -5.63 -0.16 1.57
N THR A 98 -5.18 -1.11 2.38
CA THR A 98 -3.78 -1.39 2.61
C THR A 98 -3.52 -2.85 2.25
N VAL A 99 -2.65 -3.12 1.29
CA VAL A 99 -2.45 -4.50 0.79
C VAL A 99 -1.07 -4.73 0.19
N GLY A 100 -0.51 -5.92 0.42
CA GLY A 100 0.68 -6.39 -0.28
C GLY A 100 0.35 -7.05 -1.62
N ILE A 101 1.15 -6.73 -2.63
CA ILE A 101 0.99 -7.16 -4.02
C ILE A 101 2.32 -7.67 -4.59
N TYR A 102 3.02 -8.53 -3.83
CA TYR A 102 4.25 -9.18 -4.29
C TYR A 102 3.99 -10.23 -5.37
N SER A 103 2.78 -10.80 -5.42
CA SER A 103 2.30 -11.51 -6.60
C SER A 103 0.84 -11.17 -6.91
N LEU A 104 0.54 -11.10 -8.20
CA LEU A 104 -0.75 -10.73 -8.75
C LEU A 104 -1.35 -11.90 -9.55
N PRO A 105 -2.69 -11.98 -9.66
CA PRO A 105 -3.34 -12.89 -10.61
C PRO A 105 -2.97 -12.56 -12.06
N GLU A 106 -2.92 -13.58 -12.93
CA GLU A 106 -2.51 -13.43 -14.35
C GLU A 106 -3.30 -12.36 -15.12
N ASN A 107 -4.57 -12.15 -14.76
CA ASN A 107 -5.48 -11.22 -15.44
C ASN A 107 -5.69 -9.91 -14.69
N ILE A 108 -4.78 -9.49 -13.79
CA ILE A 108 -4.97 -8.28 -12.98
C ILE A 108 -5.34 -7.01 -13.79
N ALA A 109 -4.81 -6.87 -15.01
CA ALA A 109 -5.08 -5.72 -15.87
C ALA A 109 -6.53 -5.64 -16.40
N SER A 110 -7.30 -6.73 -16.37
CA SER A 110 -8.72 -6.72 -16.75
C SER A 110 -9.64 -6.26 -15.62
N TYR A 111 -9.15 -6.30 -14.38
CA TYR A 111 -9.88 -5.79 -13.23
C TYR A 111 -10.03 -4.29 -13.33
N ARG A 112 -11.21 -3.79 -12.97
CA ARG A 112 -11.52 -2.36 -12.82
C ARG A 112 -12.50 -2.22 -11.67
N GLY A 113 -12.15 -1.38 -10.69
CA GLY A 113 -12.99 -1.15 -9.53
C GLY A 113 -12.36 -0.22 -8.52
N PHE A 114 -12.72 -0.39 -7.25
CA PHE A 114 -12.29 0.49 -6.15
C PHE A 114 -12.78 1.93 -6.33
N GLU A 115 -13.98 2.14 -6.88
CA GLU A 115 -14.46 3.46 -7.33
C GLU A 115 -14.48 4.52 -6.21
N ASN A 116 -14.71 4.11 -4.96
CA ASN A 116 -14.83 5.00 -3.81
C ASN A 116 -13.54 5.16 -2.99
N LEU A 117 -12.43 4.56 -3.44
CA LEU A 117 -11.18 4.56 -2.70
C LEU A 117 -10.58 5.98 -2.56
N GLN A 118 -10.24 6.36 -1.33
CA GLN A 118 -9.65 7.66 -0.99
C GLN A 118 -8.21 7.51 -0.51
N LYS A 119 -7.90 6.40 0.15
CA LYS A 119 -6.58 6.04 0.67
C LYS A 119 -6.16 4.67 0.12
N LEU A 120 -4.94 4.59 -0.39
CA LEU A 120 -4.36 3.36 -0.90
C LEU A 120 -2.93 3.22 -0.40
N THR A 121 -2.65 2.12 0.28
CA THR A 121 -1.30 1.71 0.68
C THR A 121 -0.95 0.40 -0.01
N LEU A 122 0.14 0.39 -0.77
CA LEU A 122 0.62 -0.80 -1.48
C LEU A 122 2.02 -1.18 -1.00
N TYR A 123 2.20 -2.47 -0.73
CA TYR A 123 3.52 -3.07 -0.50
C TYR A 123 3.85 -3.98 -1.68
N GLY A 124 5.03 -3.87 -2.27
CA GLY A 124 5.35 -4.73 -3.41
C GLY A 124 6.55 -4.27 -4.21
N LYS A 125 6.69 -4.84 -5.41
CA LYS A 125 7.68 -4.43 -6.40
C LYS A 125 7.10 -3.32 -7.27
N SER A 126 7.92 -2.41 -7.79
CA SER A 126 7.46 -1.35 -8.70
C SER A 126 6.68 -1.93 -9.89
N LYS A 127 7.18 -3.02 -10.47
CA LYS A 127 6.53 -3.73 -11.57
C LYS A 127 5.13 -4.25 -11.22
N THR A 128 4.93 -4.81 -10.04
CA THR A 128 3.60 -5.30 -9.63
C THR A 128 2.67 -4.14 -9.31
N ILE A 129 3.16 -3.07 -8.66
CA ILE A 129 2.37 -1.85 -8.45
C ILE A 129 1.91 -1.23 -9.78
N ILE A 130 2.80 -1.19 -10.78
CA ILE A 130 2.47 -0.73 -12.15
C ILE A 130 1.37 -1.60 -12.76
N GLN A 131 1.46 -2.92 -12.63
CA GLN A 131 0.45 -3.86 -13.16
C GLN A 131 -0.91 -3.77 -12.45
N PHE A 132 -0.91 -3.50 -11.13
CA PHE A 132 -2.11 -3.36 -10.32
C PHE A 132 -2.81 -2.01 -10.51
N SER A 133 -2.06 -0.93 -10.71
CA SER A 133 -2.60 0.44 -10.78
C SER A 133 -3.76 0.65 -11.77
N PRO A 134 -3.79 0.03 -12.96
CA PRO A 134 -4.94 0.11 -13.87
C PRO A 134 -6.27 -0.39 -13.25
N SER A 135 -6.21 -1.29 -12.27
CA SER A 135 -7.38 -1.85 -11.62
C SER A 135 -8.10 -0.87 -10.70
N VAL A 136 -7.38 0.15 -10.20
CA VAL A 136 -7.95 1.23 -9.40
C VAL A 136 -8.52 2.29 -10.34
N THR A 137 -9.84 2.50 -10.28
CA THR A 137 -10.57 3.49 -11.11
C THR A 137 -11.06 4.69 -10.32
N SER A 138 -10.73 4.80 -9.02
CA SER A 138 -11.21 5.91 -8.21
C SER A 138 -10.68 7.26 -8.69
N SER A 139 -11.60 8.19 -8.94
CA SER A 139 -11.31 9.62 -9.09
C SER A 139 -11.21 10.35 -7.74
N ARG A 140 -11.42 9.64 -6.63
CA ARG A 140 -11.43 10.19 -5.26
C ARG A 140 -10.14 9.91 -4.51
N LEU A 141 -9.18 9.21 -5.12
CA LEU A 141 -7.91 8.88 -4.47
C LEU A 141 -7.15 10.17 -4.11
N ARG A 142 -6.91 10.37 -2.82
CA ARG A 142 -6.21 11.54 -2.25
C ARG A 142 -4.90 11.16 -1.58
N TYR A 143 -4.82 9.96 -1.01
CA TYR A 143 -3.66 9.47 -0.28
C TYR A 143 -3.15 8.20 -0.95
N LEU A 144 -1.86 8.19 -1.27
CA LEU A 144 -1.17 7.05 -1.84
C LEU A 144 0.15 6.85 -1.11
N THR A 145 0.29 5.70 -0.46
CA THR A 145 1.53 5.26 0.18
C THR A 145 2.05 4.02 -0.54
N LEU A 146 3.30 4.07 -0.99
CA LEU A 146 3.94 2.99 -1.72
C LEU A 146 5.16 2.52 -0.94
N MET A 147 5.14 1.27 -0.51
CA MET A 147 6.28 0.60 0.10
C MET A 147 6.88 -0.34 -0.94
N VAL A 148 7.87 0.18 -1.66
CA VAL A 148 8.45 -0.44 -2.84
C VAL A 148 9.74 -1.18 -2.47
N GLY A 149 9.83 -2.43 -2.89
CA GLY A 149 11.04 -3.24 -2.76
C GLY A 149 10.78 -4.58 -2.09
N ASP A 150 11.72 -5.50 -2.30
CA ASP A 150 11.76 -6.83 -1.70
C ASP A 150 13.09 -6.99 -0.94
N PHE A 151 13.03 -7.65 0.21
CA PHE A 151 14.23 -8.00 0.97
C PHE A 151 15.26 -8.81 0.16
N LYS A 152 14.79 -9.57 -0.82
CA LYS A 152 15.61 -10.44 -1.69
C LYS A 152 16.03 -9.76 -2.99
N ASP A 153 15.26 -8.77 -3.45
CA ASP A 153 15.41 -8.14 -4.76
C ASP A 153 15.24 -6.63 -4.60
N PRO A 154 16.30 -5.94 -4.13
CA PRO A 154 16.23 -4.52 -3.85
C PRO A 154 16.12 -3.72 -5.15
N GLU A 155 15.20 -2.77 -5.17
CA GLU A 155 15.00 -1.88 -6.33
C GLU A 155 15.86 -0.62 -6.19
N SER A 156 16.36 -0.11 -7.32
CA SER A 156 17.00 1.21 -7.33
C SER A 156 15.93 2.31 -7.35
N PHE A 157 16.31 3.53 -6.98
CA PHE A 157 15.37 4.66 -7.04
C PHE A 157 14.99 4.98 -8.49
N GLU A 158 15.91 4.76 -9.43
CA GLU A 158 15.69 4.93 -10.86
C GLU A 158 14.64 3.95 -11.42
N ASP A 159 14.54 2.73 -10.87
CA ASP A 159 13.52 1.74 -11.26
C ASP A 159 12.09 2.21 -10.95
N CYS A 160 11.94 3.22 -10.08
CA CYS A 160 10.65 3.80 -9.76
C CYS A 160 10.18 4.86 -10.77
N ALA A 161 11.03 5.33 -11.70
CA ALA A 161 10.62 6.38 -12.64
C ALA A 161 9.39 5.99 -13.50
N PRO A 162 9.27 4.77 -14.06
CA PRO A 162 8.07 4.34 -14.77
C PRO A 162 6.83 4.30 -13.87
N LEU A 163 7.01 3.93 -12.60
CA LEU A 163 5.94 3.95 -11.61
C LEU A 163 5.47 5.38 -11.37
N LEU A 164 6.37 6.31 -11.07
CA LEU A 164 6.03 7.72 -10.83
C LEU A 164 5.32 8.36 -12.04
N SER A 165 5.75 8.03 -13.27
CA SER A 165 5.07 8.50 -14.48
C SER A 165 3.68 7.92 -14.66
N LEU A 166 3.45 6.67 -14.28
CA LEU A 166 2.11 6.10 -14.29
C LEU A 166 1.21 6.81 -13.27
N LEU A 167 1.70 7.00 -12.05
CA LEU A 167 0.93 7.62 -10.96
C LEU A 167 0.48 9.03 -11.30
N SER A 168 1.36 9.86 -11.87
CA SER A 168 1.04 11.24 -12.21
C SER A 168 -0.06 11.35 -13.27
N SER A 169 -0.04 10.46 -14.27
CA SER A 169 -1.10 10.39 -15.28
C SER A 169 -2.41 9.80 -14.74
N ARG A 170 -2.33 8.89 -13.77
CA ARG A 170 -3.48 8.10 -13.31
C ARG A 170 -4.25 8.75 -12.16
N TYR A 171 -3.54 9.44 -11.26
CA TYR A 171 -4.11 9.96 -10.02
C TYR A 171 -3.90 11.48 -9.91
N PRO A 172 -4.45 12.29 -10.85
CA PRO A 172 -4.27 13.74 -10.83
C PRO A 172 -4.91 14.43 -9.60
N SER A 173 -5.77 13.72 -8.87
CA SER A 173 -6.45 14.19 -7.66
C SER A 173 -5.63 14.02 -6.37
N LEU A 174 -4.44 13.40 -6.45
CA LEU A 174 -3.64 13.06 -5.29
C LEU A 174 -3.19 14.32 -4.54
N ARG A 175 -3.22 14.24 -3.21
CA ARG A 175 -2.79 15.31 -2.29
C ARG A 175 -1.64 14.87 -1.42
N ASN A 176 -1.61 13.60 -1.05
CA ASN A 176 -0.60 13.04 -0.17
C ASN A 176 0.04 11.86 -0.88
N PHE A 177 1.33 11.99 -1.14
CA PHE A 177 2.14 10.95 -1.75
C PHE A 177 3.27 10.54 -0.82
N GLU A 178 3.37 9.25 -0.55
CA GLU A 178 4.44 8.67 0.25
C GLU A 178 5.09 7.52 -0.52
N LEU A 179 6.41 7.56 -0.62
CA LEU A 179 7.23 6.53 -1.24
C LEU A 179 8.30 6.06 -0.26
N CYS A 180 8.23 4.79 0.13
CA CYS A 180 9.21 4.12 0.97
C CYS A 180 9.94 3.08 0.13
N LEU A 181 11.22 3.31 -0.16
CA LEU A 181 12.07 2.34 -0.85
C LEU A 181 12.76 1.44 0.17
N LEU A 182 12.34 0.19 0.20
CA LEU A 182 12.91 -0.84 1.05
C LEU A 182 14.21 -1.36 0.44
N LYS A 183 15.32 -1.19 1.17
CA LYS A 183 16.66 -1.68 0.83
C LYS A 183 17.20 -1.20 -0.53
N ALA A 184 16.94 0.04 -0.92
CA ALA A 184 17.37 0.58 -2.20
C ALA A 184 18.86 0.31 -2.52
N VAL A 185 19.17 -0.12 -3.74
CA VAL A 185 20.57 -0.23 -4.21
C VAL A 185 21.03 1.13 -4.72
N VAL A 186 22.20 1.57 -4.27
CA VAL A 186 22.89 2.70 -4.88
C VAL A 186 23.45 2.22 -6.20
N THR A 187 22.85 2.68 -7.30
CA THR A 187 23.51 2.59 -8.60
C THR A 187 24.54 3.72 -8.64
N ASN A 188 25.69 3.52 -9.31
CA ASN A 188 26.65 4.62 -9.55
C ASN A 188 26.09 5.63 -10.57
N SER A 189 24.78 5.88 -10.54
CA SER A 189 24.10 6.72 -11.51
C SER A 189 24.53 8.17 -11.29
N THR A 190 24.70 8.88 -12.40
CA THR A 190 24.86 10.33 -12.42
C THR A 190 23.50 11.02 -12.54
N THR A 191 22.41 10.27 -12.32
CA THR A 191 21.04 10.72 -12.50
C THR A 191 20.68 11.68 -11.38
N SER A 192 20.32 12.91 -11.72
CA SER A 192 19.85 13.88 -10.72
C SER A 192 18.55 13.39 -10.09
N ALA A 193 18.41 13.53 -8.76
CA ALA A 193 17.16 13.25 -8.05
C ALA A 193 15.96 13.99 -8.65
N CYS A 194 16.17 15.21 -9.18
CA CYS A 194 15.11 15.97 -9.85
C CYS A 194 14.49 15.22 -11.02
N SER A 195 15.28 14.49 -11.80
CA SER A 195 14.75 13.74 -12.94
C SER A 195 13.82 12.60 -12.52
N ILE A 196 13.99 12.07 -11.30
CA ILE A 196 13.12 11.03 -10.75
C ILE A 196 11.80 11.64 -10.28
N PHE A 197 11.84 12.87 -9.75
CA PHE A 197 10.64 13.63 -9.38
C PHE A 197 9.94 14.30 -10.56
N GLU A 198 10.58 14.42 -11.72
CA GLU A 198 10.04 15.04 -12.91
C GLU A 198 8.60 14.60 -13.22
N PRO A 199 8.25 13.29 -13.18
CA PRO A 199 6.89 12.88 -13.50
C PRO A 199 5.84 13.43 -12.53
N LEU A 200 6.21 13.67 -11.27
CA LEU A 200 5.34 14.23 -10.22
C LEU A 200 5.17 15.74 -10.33
N THR A 201 6.00 16.45 -11.11
CA THR A 201 5.91 17.92 -11.27
C THR A 201 4.60 18.38 -11.90
N SER A 202 3.92 17.49 -12.63
CA SER A 202 2.59 17.74 -13.20
C SER A 202 1.45 17.73 -12.17
N MET A 203 1.71 17.22 -10.96
CA MET A 203 0.70 17.01 -9.92
C MET A 203 0.57 18.25 -9.01
N CYS A 204 0.00 19.33 -9.55
CA CYS A 204 -0.11 20.62 -8.86
C CYS A 204 -0.94 20.64 -7.56
N MET A 205 -1.68 19.56 -7.26
CA MET A 205 -2.53 19.41 -6.07
C MET A 205 -1.83 18.71 -4.90
N LEU A 206 -0.57 18.28 -5.05
CA LEU A 206 0.19 17.66 -3.98
C LEU A 206 0.41 18.65 -2.83
N GLU A 207 -0.03 18.26 -1.64
CA GLU A 207 0.11 18.97 -0.38
C GLU A 207 1.23 18.37 0.47
N THR A 208 1.42 17.06 0.41
CA THR A 208 2.46 16.34 1.13
C THR A 208 3.18 15.36 0.22
N ILE A 209 4.51 15.41 0.23
CA ILE A 209 5.37 14.45 -0.44
C ILE A 209 6.37 13.92 0.58
N CYS A 210 6.33 12.61 0.83
CA CYS A 210 7.25 11.94 1.73
C CYS A 210 8.03 10.87 0.96
N VAL A 211 9.34 10.92 1.02
CA VAL A 211 10.22 9.96 0.34
C VAL A 211 11.24 9.43 1.34
N TYR A 212 11.22 8.12 1.54
CA TYR A 212 12.09 7.43 2.46
C TYR A 212 12.96 6.45 1.67
N ILE A 213 14.28 6.63 1.75
CA ILE A 213 15.25 5.80 1.04
C ILE A 213 16.20 5.19 2.07
N SER A 214 16.33 3.87 2.07
CA SER A 214 17.11 3.17 3.09
C SER A 214 18.63 3.12 2.83
N ARG A 215 19.16 3.92 1.91
CA ARG A 215 20.61 4.05 1.62
C ARG A 215 20.96 5.44 1.08
N ALA A 216 22.22 5.82 1.26
CA ALA A 216 22.80 7.09 0.79
C ALA A 216 22.49 7.34 -0.70
N TYR A 217 21.88 8.49 -0.99
CA TYR A 217 21.65 9.00 -2.33
C TYR A 217 22.23 10.41 -2.38
N ASP A 218 23.16 10.67 -3.29
CA ASP A 218 23.77 11.99 -3.45
C ASP A 218 22.78 12.89 -4.19
N MET A 219 22.26 13.90 -3.51
CA MET A 219 21.49 14.97 -4.14
C MET A 219 22.32 16.23 -4.13
N ALA A 220 22.34 16.94 -5.26
CA ALA A 220 22.96 18.25 -5.31
C ALA A 220 22.05 19.28 -4.64
N ASP A 221 22.63 20.26 -3.94
CA ASP A 221 21.86 21.35 -3.31
C ASP A 221 20.95 22.08 -4.31
N GLY A 222 21.37 22.14 -5.58
CA GLY A 222 20.60 22.75 -6.67
C GLY A 222 19.31 22.01 -7.03
N ASP A 223 19.22 20.71 -6.74
CA ASP A 223 18.04 19.89 -7.04
C ASP A 223 16.84 20.39 -6.22
N PHE A 224 17.04 20.63 -4.92
CA PHE A 224 15.98 21.08 -4.01
C PHE A 224 15.50 22.51 -4.25
N ALA A 225 16.33 23.36 -4.83
CA ALA A 225 15.96 24.75 -5.09
C ALA A 225 14.82 24.87 -6.13
N THR A 226 14.69 23.88 -7.02
CA THR A 226 13.74 23.92 -8.15
C THR A 226 12.44 23.19 -7.87
N LEU A 227 12.46 22.14 -7.04
CA LEU A 227 11.32 21.26 -6.80
C LEU A 227 10.06 21.96 -6.24
N PRO A 228 10.14 22.89 -5.27
CA PRO A 228 8.95 23.53 -4.71
C PRO A 228 8.13 24.33 -5.73
N ALA A 229 8.75 24.82 -6.80
CA ALA A 229 8.05 25.62 -7.82
C ALA A 229 6.99 24.83 -8.60
N PHE A 230 7.11 23.49 -8.64
CA PHE A 230 6.17 22.62 -9.35
C PHE A 230 4.92 22.28 -8.53
N TRP A 231 4.95 22.47 -7.21
CA TRP A 231 3.88 22.07 -6.31
C TRP A 231 3.38 23.28 -5.50
N PRO A 232 2.56 24.16 -6.10
CA PRO A 232 2.11 25.38 -5.45
C PRO A 232 1.26 25.13 -4.19
N ALA A 233 0.69 23.93 -4.04
CA ALA A 233 -0.10 23.53 -2.87
C ALA A 233 0.72 22.84 -1.77
N LEU A 234 2.04 22.64 -1.98
CA LEU A 234 2.89 21.86 -1.09
C LEU A 234 3.03 22.53 0.28
N LYS A 235 2.72 21.76 1.32
CA LYS A 235 2.82 22.15 2.73
C LYS A 235 3.97 21.43 3.42
N GLU A 236 4.24 20.19 3.00
CA GLU A 236 5.24 19.34 3.62
C GLU A 236 5.98 18.54 2.55
N PHE A 237 7.31 18.63 2.58
CA PHE A 237 8.21 17.81 1.77
C PHE A 237 9.21 17.15 2.71
N VAL A 238 9.13 15.83 2.83
CA VAL A 238 10.05 15.03 3.65
C VAL A 238 10.86 14.16 2.72
N PHE A 239 12.19 14.32 2.79
CA PHE A 239 13.11 13.41 2.13
C PHE A 239 14.05 12.85 3.20
N LEU A 240 13.85 11.58 3.56
CA LEU A 240 14.63 10.91 4.59
C LEU A 240 15.50 9.82 3.97
N VAL A 241 16.79 9.93 4.23
CA VAL A 241 17.78 8.92 3.87
C VAL A 241 18.25 8.23 5.14
N THR A 242 18.06 6.92 5.23
CA THR A 242 18.57 6.12 6.37
C THR A 242 19.77 5.29 5.93
N ASN A 243 20.78 5.16 6.79
CA ASN A 243 21.93 4.28 6.52
C ASN A 243 21.62 2.83 6.94
N GLY A 244 20.65 2.20 6.29
CA GLY A 244 20.29 0.79 6.53
C GLY A 244 19.43 0.52 7.76
N ALA A 245 19.01 1.55 8.51
CA ALA A 245 17.94 1.40 9.49
C ALA A 245 16.60 1.16 8.75
N ASN A 246 15.82 0.18 9.21
CA ASN A 246 14.54 -0.16 8.58
C ASN A 246 13.65 1.11 8.55
N PRO A 247 13.28 1.63 7.36
CA PRO A 247 12.47 2.84 7.27
C PRO A 247 11.13 2.68 8.00
N LEU A 248 10.62 1.44 8.16
CA LEU A 248 9.40 1.14 8.92
C LEU A 248 9.53 1.38 10.44
N SER A 249 10.74 1.53 10.98
CA SER A 249 10.95 1.94 12.38
C SER A 249 10.65 3.43 12.59
N VAL A 250 10.66 4.21 11.51
CA VAL A 250 10.06 5.53 11.45
C VAL A 250 8.61 5.28 11.06
N GLN A 251 7.70 5.21 12.05
CA GLN A 251 6.30 4.96 11.74
C GLN A 251 5.83 5.97 10.69
N PRO A 252 5.27 5.52 9.55
CA PRO A 252 4.62 6.43 8.62
C PRO A 252 3.58 7.17 9.44
N ARG A 253 3.66 8.51 9.43
CA ARG A 253 2.70 9.32 10.18
C ARG A 253 1.34 8.94 9.65
N THR A 254 0.51 8.32 10.48
CA THR A 254 -0.92 8.20 10.21
C THR A 254 -1.43 9.64 10.20
N LEU A 255 -1.49 10.23 9.01
CA LEU A 255 -2.09 11.55 8.82
C LEU A 255 -3.59 11.37 9.10
N VAL A 256 -3.97 11.73 10.34
CA VAL A 256 -5.35 11.81 10.83
C VAL A 256 -6.05 12.98 10.14
#